data_AF-A0A359CNT0-F1
#
_entry.id   AF-A0A359CNT0-F1
#
_cell.length_a   1.000
_cell.length_b   1.000
_cell.length_c   1.000
_cell.angle_alpha   90.00
_cell.angle_beta   90.00
_cell.angle_gamma   90.00
#
_symmetry.space_group_name_H-M   'P 1'
#
loop_
_entity.id
_entity.type
_entity.pdbx_description
1 polymer ?
#
loop_
_entity_poly.entity_id
_entity_poly.type
_entity_poly.pdbx_seq_one_letter_code
_entity_poly.pdbx_strand_id
1 'polypeptide(L)'
;SNRSSLNSTKHDITLPDDAKYISVSENANYVSYVKDEKLYIKDLSGNTEDNLIPEELPVMNAITLNDRDIVMYFIYDRDKQKLIVKTYNIDNDEKTLHKEFTVK
;
A
#
# COMPACT_ATOMS: atom_id res chain seq x y z
N SER A 1 -34.26 -21.63 -19.56
CA SER A 1 -33.21 -22.26 -18.75
C SER A 1 -32.04 -21.29 -18.62
N ASN A 2 -31.77 -20.88 -17.38
CA ASN A 2 -30.61 -20.21 -16.81
C ASN A 2 -29.88 -19.14 -17.64
N ARG A 3 -30.28 -17.88 -17.45
CA ARG A 3 -29.37 -16.73 -17.59
C ARG A 3 -28.40 -16.75 -16.41
N SER A 4 -27.12 -16.96 -16.67
CA SER A 4 -26.06 -16.79 -15.68
C SER A 4 -25.90 -15.30 -15.37
N SER A 5 -26.53 -14.83 -14.28
CA SER A 5 -26.16 -13.55 -13.68
C SER A 5 -24.90 -13.77 -12.84
N LEU A 6 -23.74 -13.63 -13.48
CA LEU A 6 -22.53 -13.32 -12.73
C LEU A 6 -22.71 -11.89 -12.21
N ASN A 7 -23.13 -11.77 -10.95
CA ASN A 7 -23.07 -10.51 -10.20
C ASN A 7 -21.60 -10.10 -10.08
N SER A 8 -21.09 -9.42 -11.09
CA SER A 8 -19.85 -8.68 -11.05
C SER A 8 -20.17 -7.27 -10.54
N THR A 9 -20.46 -7.14 -9.24
CA THR A 9 -20.30 -5.85 -8.55
C THR A 9 -18.80 -5.61 -8.38
N LYS A 10 -18.11 -5.30 -9.48
CA LYS A 10 -16.84 -4.58 -9.38
C LYS A 10 -17.21 -3.17 -8.93
N HIS A 11 -17.01 -2.88 -7.65
CA HIS A 11 -17.01 -1.50 -7.20
C HIS A 11 -15.89 -0.78 -7.95
N ASP A 12 -16.22 0.30 -8.67
CA ASP A 12 -15.20 1.14 -9.29
C ASP A 12 -14.34 1.74 -8.17
N ILE A 13 -13.10 1.27 -8.10
CA ILE A 13 -12.14 1.73 -7.09
C ILE A 13 -11.70 3.13 -7.52
N THR A 14 -12.13 4.14 -6.76
CA THR A 14 -11.67 5.51 -6.97
C THR A 14 -10.45 5.76 -6.10
N LEU A 15 -9.33 6.12 -6.74
CA LEU A 15 -8.11 6.56 -6.10
C LEU A 15 -7.89 8.05 -6.41
N PRO A 16 -7.12 8.78 -5.58
CA PRO A 16 -6.70 10.14 -5.91
C PRO A 16 -5.93 10.21 -7.23
N ASP A 17 -6.14 11.27 -8.02
CA ASP A 17 -5.52 11.47 -9.34
C ASP A 17 -3.97 11.47 -9.31
N ASP A 18 -3.40 11.81 -8.16
CA ASP A 18 -1.97 11.91 -7.90
C ASP A 18 -1.37 10.68 -7.20
N ALA A 19 -2.16 9.61 -7.02
CA ALA A 19 -1.68 8.34 -6.46
C ALA A 19 -0.60 7.70 -7.35
N LYS A 20 0.48 7.26 -6.71
CA LYS A 20 1.65 6.60 -7.34
C LYS A 20 1.94 5.27 -6.67
N TYR A 21 2.73 4.44 -7.34
CA TYR A 21 3.15 3.12 -6.82
C TYR A 21 1.96 2.28 -6.33
N ILE A 22 0.90 2.28 -7.14
CA ILE A 22 -0.34 1.58 -6.83
C ILE A 22 -0.08 0.07 -6.92
N SER A 23 -0.43 -0.65 -5.86
CA SER A 23 -0.28 -2.09 -5.77
C SER A 23 -1.51 -2.71 -5.11
N VAL A 24 -2.03 -3.78 -5.70
CA VAL A 24 -3.23 -4.49 -5.23
C VAL A 24 -2.78 -5.75 -4.50
N SER A 25 -3.38 -6.08 -3.35
CA SER A 25 -3.11 -7.34 -2.66
C SER A 25 -3.54 -8.55 -3.49
N GLU A 26 -2.95 -9.72 -3.26
CA GLU A 26 -3.24 -10.93 -4.04
C GLU A 26 -4.73 -11.32 -3.99
N ASN A 27 -5.35 -11.19 -2.81
CA ASN A 27 -6.78 -11.44 -2.58
C ASN A 27 -7.69 -10.33 -3.12
N ALA A 28 -7.12 -9.24 -3.66
CA ALA A 28 -7.83 -8.05 -4.12
C ALA A 28 -8.73 -7.40 -3.04
N ASN A 29 -8.39 -7.57 -1.77
CA ASN A 29 -9.06 -6.90 -0.65
C ASN A 29 -8.47 -5.52 -0.35
N TYR A 30 -7.22 -5.26 -0.73
CA TYR A 30 -6.52 -4.03 -0.39
C TYR A 30 -5.79 -3.42 -1.59
N VAL A 31 -5.70 -2.09 -1.58
CA VAL A 31 -4.83 -1.33 -2.48
C VAL A 31 -3.90 -0.46 -1.65
N SER A 32 -2.60 -0.62 -1.83
CA SER A 32 -1.61 0.33 -1.34
C SER A 32 -1.26 1.34 -2.42
N TYR A 33 -1.05 2.59 -2.04
CA TYR A 33 -0.53 3.62 -2.93
C TYR A 33 0.20 4.70 -2.14
N VAL A 34 1.00 5.49 -2.83
CA VAL A 34 1.70 6.65 -2.26
C VAL A 34 1.10 7.93 -2.83
N LYS A 35 0.79 8.88 -1.95
CA LYS A 35 0.35 10.23 -2.30
C LYS A 35 1.05 11.23 -1.37
N ASP A 36 1.53 12.34 -1.91
CA ASP A 36 2.24 13.37 -1.14
C ASP A 36 3.35 12.79 -0.22
N GLU A 37 4.10 11.83 -0.76
CA GLU A 37 5.16 11.09 -0.05
C GLU A 37 4.69 10.31 1.20
N LYS A 38 3.40 9.99 1.28
CA LYS A 38 2.79 9.20 2.36
C LYS A 38 2.18 7.90 1.82
N LEU A 39 2.26 6.84 2.62
CA LEU A 39 1.69 5.55 2.31
C LEU A 39 0.23 5.47 2.76
N TYR A 40 -0.65 5.10 1.85
CA TYR A 40 -2.05 4.83 2.11
C TYR A 40 -2.42 3.39 1.77
N ILE A 41 -3.36 2.84 2.51
CA ILE A 41 -3.96 1.52 2.26
C ILE A 41 -5.47 1.68 2.26
N LYS A 42 -6.11 1.29 1.16
CA LYS A 42 -7.57 1.28 1.01
C LYS A 42 -8.07 -0.15 1.09
N ASP A 43 -9.02 -0.41 1.99
CA ASP A 43 -9.78 -1.66 2.01
C ASP A 43 -10.91 -1.57 0.96
N LEU A 44 -10.99 -2.60 0.12
CA LEU A 44 -11.90 -2.71 -1.02
C LEU A 44 -13.19 -3.47 -0.66
N SER A 45 -13.25 -4.12 0.50
CA SER A 45 -14.36 -4.97 0.93
C SER A 45 -15.58 -4.17 1.41
N GLY A 46 -15.35 -2.99 1.95
CA GLY A 46 -16.34 -1.99 2.27
C GLY A 46 -15.80 -0.64 1.84
N ASN A 47 -16.67 0.28 1.39
CA ASN A 47 -16.31 1.62 0.94
C ASN A 47 -15.75 2.46 2.10
N THR A 48 -14.58 2.08 2.58
CA THR A 48 -13.88 2.56 3.77
C THR A 48 -12.93 3.67 3.37
N GLU A 49 -12.67 4.56 4.32
CA GLU A 49 -11.71 5.64 4.11
C GLU A 49 -10.29 5.07 3.97
N ASP A 50 -9.46 5.82 3.26
CA ASP A 50 -8.07 5.45 3.04
C ASP A 50 -7.31 5.50 4.38
N ASN A 51 -6.68 4.39 4.78
CA ASN A 51 -5.89 4.33 6.00
C ASN A 51 -4.48 4.87 5.74
N LEU A 52 -4.11 5.95 6.42
CA LEU A 52 -2.77 6.53 6.37
C LEU A 52 -1.82 5.72 7.26
N ILE A 53 -0.73 5.21 6.69
CA ILE A 53 0.34 4.58 7.45
C ILE A 53 1.36 5.66 7.84
N PRO A 54 1.44 6.05 9.12
CA PRO A 54 2.23 7.21 9.53
C PRO A 54 3.72 6.89 9.47
N GLU A 55 4.47 7.73 8.78
CA GLU A 55 5.94 7.71 8.74
C GLU A 55 6.46 9.14 8.93
N GLU A 56 7.58 9.26 9.66
CA GLU A 56 8.21 10.56 9.93
C GLU A 56 8.96 11.10 8.70
N LEU A 57 9.27 10.22 7.75
CA LEU A 57 10.07 10.50 6.57
C LEU A 57 9.32 10.12 5.28
N PRO A 58 9.66 10.76 4.16
CA PRO A 58 9.04 10.50 2.85
C PRO A 58 9.07 9.03 2.43
N VAL A 59 7.89 8.47 2.14
CA VAL A 59 7.74 7.19 1.46
C VAL A 59 7.89 7.41 -0.04
N MET A 60 8.89 6.73 -0.62
CA MET A 60 9.27 6.89 -2.02
C MET A 60 8.70 5.81 -2.94
N ASN A 61 8.32 4.64 -2.38
CA ASN A 61 7.75 3.53 -3.14
C ASN A 61 7.06 2.54 -2.19
N ALA A 62 6.08 1.80 -2.68
CA ALA A 62 5.38 0.75 -1.96
C ALA A 62 4.92 -0.36 -2.92
N ILE A 63 4.88 -1.60 -2.43
CA ILE A 63 4.41 -2.77 -3.17
C ILE A 63 3.78 -3.78 -2.21
N THR A 64 2.65 -4.36 -2.60
CA THR A 64 2.02 -5.49 -1.91
C THR A 64 2.79 -6.78 -2.22
N LEU A 65 3.01 -7.60 -1.20
CA LEU A 65 3.66 -8.91 -1.37
C LEU A 65 2.61 -9.98 -1.68
N ASN A 66 2.99 -10.96 -2.51
CA ASN A 66 2.06 -11.91 -3.13
C ASN A 66 1.53 -13.01 -2.21
N ASP A 67 1.94 -13.12 -0.95
CA ASP A 67 1.58 -14.25 -0.09
C ASP A 67 0.86 -13.86 1.20
N ARG A 68 0.78 -12.55 1.48
CA ARG A 68 0.22 -11.98 2.72
C ARG A 68 -0.28 -10.57 2.44
N ASP A 69 -1.23 -10.09 3.24
CA ASP A 69 -1.66 -8.69 3.26
C ASP A 69 -0.57 -7.79 3.88
N ILE A 70 0.62 -7.85 3.29
CA ILE A 70 1.83 -7.15 3.69
C ILE A 70 2.24 -6.19 2.57
N VAL A 71 2.48 -4.94 2.95
CA VAL A 71 3.03 -3.91 2.07
C VAL A 71 4.50 -3.72 2.41
N MET A 72 5.40 -3.96 1.45
CA MET A 72 6.79 -3.52 1.55
C MET A 72 6.89 -2.09 1.01
N TYR A 73 7.57 -1.22 1.74
CA TYR A 73 7.74 0.17 1.33
C TYR A 73 9.13 0.71 1.65
N PHE A 74 9.50 1.73 0.90
CA PHE A 74 10.83 2.33 0.90
C PHE A 74 10.74 3.78 1.33
N ILE A 75 11.58 4.15 2.28
CA ILE A 75 11.73 5.53 2.76
C ILE A 75 13.12 6.02 2.37
N TYR A 76 13.22 7.27 1.91
CA TYR A 76 14.51 7.91 1.66
C TYR A 76 14.72 9.11 2.59
N ASP A 77 15.65 8.95 3.53
CA ASP A 77 16.15 10.05 4.35
C ASP A 77 17.15 10.86 3.52
N ARG A 78 16.68 11.99 2.98
CA ARG A 78 17.47 12.88 2.12
C ARG A 78 18.65 13.51 2.87
N ASP A 79 18.46 13.83 4.14
CA ASP A 79 19.47 14.52 4.96
C ASP A 79 20.62 13.57 5.31
N LYS A 80 20.31 12.29 5.56
CA LYS A 80 21.31 11.27 5.88
C LYS A 80 21.74 10.42 4.68
N GLN A 81 21.17 10.67 3.50
CA GLN A 81 21.34 9.85 2.31
C GLN A 81 21.13 8.36 2.61
N LYS A 82 20.03 8.01 3.29
CA LYS A 82 19.72 6.62 3.66
C LYS A 82 18.46 6.11 2.97
N LEU A 83 18.54 4.90 2.41
CA LEU A 83 17.38 4.11 2.00
C LEU A 83 16.99 3.18 3.16
N ILE A 84 15.72 3.23 3.55
CA ILE A 84 15.15 2.42 4.63
C ILE A 84 14.08 1.52 4.03
N VAL A 85 14.12 0.23 4.35
CA VAL A 85 13.14 -0.76 3.88
C VAL A 85 12.33 -1.26 5.07
N LYS A 86 11.01 -1.13 4.96
CA LYS A 86 10.06 -1.57 5.97
C LYS A 86 8.97 -2.42 5.34
N THR A 87 8.29 -3.20 6.18
CA THR A 87 7.00 -3.80 5.84
C THR A 87 5.93 -3.30 6.78
N TYR A 88 4.69 -3.28 6.30
CA TYR A 88 3.49 -3.10 7.11
C TYR A 88 2.59 -4.31 6.91
N ASN A 89 2.21 -4.97 8.00
CA ASN A 89 1.25 -6.06 8.00
C ASN A 89 -0.15 -5.47 8.28
N ILE A 90 -1.04 -5.56 7.29
CA ILE A 90 -2.39 -4.97 7.36
C ILE A 90 -3.23 -5.67 8.42
N ASP A 91 -3.14 -7.00 8.53
CA ASP A 91 -3.96 -7.80 9.46
C ASP A 91 -3.65 -7.48 10.93
N ASN A 92 -2.38 -7.16 11.22
CA ASN A 92 -1.89 -6.97 12.59
C ASN A 92 -1.66 -5.50 12.96
N ASP A 93 -1.85 -4.55 12.03
CA ASP A 93 -1.48 -3.13 12.19
C ASP A 93 -0.02 -2.96 12.69
N GLU A 94 0.91 -3.69 12.05
CA GLU A 94 2.29 -3.77 12.53
C GLU A 94 3.30 -3.31 11.47
N LYS A 95 4.22 -2.42 11.87
CA LYS A 95 5.36 -1.99 11.07
C LYS A 95 6.63 -2.72 11.50
N THR A 96 7.38 -3.25 10.53
CA THR A 96 8.68 -3.89 10.76
C THR A 96 9.76 -3.20 9.96
N LEU A 97 10.84 -2.79 10.62
CA LEU A 97 12.07 -2.35 9.96
C LEU A 97 12.90 -3.58 9.56
N HIS A 98 13.24 -3.68 8.27
CA HIS A 98 14.11 -4.76 7.77
C HIS A 98 15.56 -4.33 7.65
N LYS A 99 15.81 -3.17 7.02
CA LYS A 99 17.18 -2.73 6.74
C LYS A 99 17.27 -1.24 6.44
N GLU A 100 18.44 -0.69 6.75
CA GLU A 100 18.88 0.64 6.31
C GLU A 100 20.17 0.53 5.49
N PHE A 101 20.27 1.33 4.43
CA PHE A 101 21.42 1.41 3.55
C PHE A 101 21.84 2.88 3.39
N THR A 102 23.13 3.16 3.48
CA THR A 102 23.66 4.45 3.02
C THR A 102 23.73 4.43 1.49
N VAL A 103 23.10 5.40 0.86
CA VAL A 103 23.16 5.65 -0.58
C VAL A 103 24.32 6.62 -0.83
N LYS A 104 25.31 6.19 -1.61
CA LYS A 104 26.49 6.98 -1.98
C LYS A 104 26.37 7.49 -3.40
#